data_AF-A0ABD1DVD4-F1
#
_entry.id   AF-A0ABD1DVD4-F1
#
_cell.length_a   1.000
_cell.length_b   1.000
_cell.length_c   1.000
_cell.angle_alpha   90.00
_cell.angle_beta   90.00
_cell.angle_gamma   90.00
#
_symmetry.space_group_name_H-M   'P 1'
#
loop_
_entity.id
_entity.type
_entity.pdbx_description
1 polymer ?
#
loop_
_entity_poly.entity_id
_entity_poly.type
_entity_poly.pdbx_seq_one_letter_code
_entity_poly.pdbx_strand_id
1 'polypeptide(L)'
;MDYMLDAYVGYDIGSVAEPDDIPRTDDTVWILGKQYRAIEDLDQIRRDVQSRLWCTYRRGFVPIGGSQHTSDKGWGCMLRCGQMVLAQALLQLHLGRDWEWTAESRDETYLRIVNRFEDNKAAPFSLHQIALTGESSEEKRVGEWFGPNTVAQVLKKLVKFDDWCSVVVHVALDSTLATDEVVELCEDKSDAGTSWKPLLLIIPLRLGLSEINPIYVAGLKKCFELAGNCGMIGGRPNQALYFIGYVGDEALFLDPHTVQRSGSIGDKTALDEREMDESFHQRYARRINFKAMDPSLALCFLCATRTEFDDLLARFAEDLNGGSCQGLFEVTKTRQAPWTPTTASSTSSRKNSEPNETFNEISATEIVNEEFEEVESRPLDESDEEFEIIA
;
A
#
# COMPACT_ATOMS: atom_id res chain seq x y z
N MET A 1 -9.12 58.29 -20.11
CA MET A 1 -10.04 57.23 -20.60
C MET A 1 -9.42 56.73 -21.90
N ASP A 2 -8.27 56.07 -21.87
CA ASP A 2 -7.95 54.80 -21.20
C ASP A 2 -9.03 53.74 -21.43
N TYR A 3 -8.98 53.13 -22.61
CA TYR A 3 -9.30 51.72 -22.80
C TYR A 3 -8.27 51.11 -23.77
N MET A 4 -7.40 50.30 -23.18
CA MET A 4 -6.35 49.47 -23.77
C MET A 4 -6.79 48.72 -25.03
N LEU A 5 -6.23 49.12 -26.18
CA LEU A 5 -5.73 48.17 -27.17
C LEU A 5 -4.25 47.97 -26.83
N ASP A 6 -3.90 46.84 -26.22
CA ASP A 6 -2.58 46.22 -26.33
C ASP A 6 -2.60 44.83 -25.66
N ALA A 7 -1.73 43.95 -26.16
CA ALA A 7 -1.48 42.56 -25.73
C ALA A 7 -2.26 41.42 -26.44
N TYR A 8 -2.34 41.46 -27.77
CA TYR A 8 -2.12 40.26 -28.59
C TYR A 8 -0.71 40.37 -29.18
N VAL A 9 0.32 39.79 -28.54
CA VAL A 9 1.56 39.23 -29.12
C VAL A 9 2.39 38.69 -27.94
N GLY A 10 2.75 37.41 -27.98
CA GLY A 10 3.72 36.82 -27.05
C GLY A 10 3.38 35.43 -26.52
N TYR A 11 2.78 34.55 -27.34
CA TYR A 11 2.87 33.11 -27.06
C TYR A 11 4.31 32.71 -27.39
N ASP A 12 5.14 32.62 -26.37
CA ASP A 12 6.50 32.10 -26.45
C ASP A 12 6.39 30.61 -26.78
N ILE A 13 6.41 30.28 -28.08
CA ILE A 13 6.63 28.93 -28.58
C ILE A 13 8.13 28.65 -28.36
N GLY A 14 8.52 28.47 -27.10
CA GLY A 14 9.91 28.72 -26.71
C GLY A 14 10.39 28.16 -25.37
N SER A 15 9.71 27.17 -24.78
CA SER A 15 10.31 26.08 -23.98
C SER A 15 9.18 25.33 -23.27
N VAL A 16 8.72 24.21 -23.82
CA VAL A 16 8.09 23.20 -22.95
C VAL A 16 9.24 22.69 -22.08
N ALA A 17 9.35 23.19 -20.85
CA ALA A 17 10.35 22.70 -19.91
C ALA A 17 10.20 21.18 -19.85
N GLU A 18 11.30 20.44 -20.03
CA GLU A 18 11.24 18.99 -19.91
C GLU A 18 10.66 18.64 -18.54
N PRO A 19 9.68 17.71 -18.47
CA PRO A 19 9.13 17.25 -17.21
C PRO A 19 10.25 16.77 -16.29
N ASP A 20 10.18 17.13 -15.01
CA ASP A 20 11.16 16.71 -14.00
C ASP A 20 10.87 15.28 -13.50
N ASP A 21 10.87 14.31 -14.41
CA ASP A 21 10.49 12.91 -14.14
C ASP A 21 11.71 12.02 -13.88
N ILE A 22 12.59 11.87 -14.86
CA ILE A 22 13.80 11.03 -14.77
C ILE A 22 15.04 11.93 -14.94
N PRO A 23 15.98 11.92 -13.98
CA PRO A 23 17.18 12.75 -14.08
C PRO A 23 18.06 12.24 -15.21
N ARG A 24 18.72 13.17 -15.91
CA ARG A 24 19.77 12.85 -16.88
C ARG A 24 21.05 12.44 -16.13
N THR A 25 21.18 11.16 -15.85
CA THR A 25 22.30 10.54 -15.11
C THR A 25 22.75 9.25 -15.81
N ASP A 26 23.96 8.79 -15.49
CA ASP A 26 24.45 7.46 -15.90
C ASP A 26 23.95 6.35 -14.95
N ASP A 27 23.23 6.71 -13.88
CA ASP A 27 22.62 5.74 -12.97
C ASP A 27 21.58 4.88 -13.70
N THR A 28 21.53 3.62 -13.28
CA THR A 28 20.49 2.70 -13.72
C THR A 28 19.15 3.08 -13.11
N VAL A 29 18.09 3.04 -13.93
CA VAL A 29 16.71 3.20 -13.50
C VAL A 29 16.10 1.81 -13.34
N TRP A 30 15.52 1.53 -12.18
CA TRP A 30 14.78 0.31 -11.94
C TRP A 30 13.30 0.62 -11.77
N ILE A 31 12.42 -0.12 -12.46
CA ILE A 31 10.97 -0.02 -12.31
C ILE A 31 10.41 -1.43 -12.23
N LEU A 32 9.88 -1.81 -11.06
CA LEU A 32 9.16 -3.07 -10.83
C LEU A 32 9.88 -4.30 -11.44
N GLY A 33 11.15 -4.50 -11.09
CA GLY A 33 11.98 -5.61 -11.57
C GLY A 33 12.61 -5.44 -12.96
N LYS A 34 12.35 -4.33 -13.68
CA LYS A 34 12.96 -4.03 -14.98
C LYS A 34 14.02 -2.95 -14.88
N GLN A 35 15.09 -3.14 -15.65
CA GLN A 35 16.26 -2.25 -15.70
C GLN A 35 16.23 -1.38 -16.96
N TYR A 36 16.58 -0.11 -16.83
CA TYR A 36 16.68 0.86 -17.92
C TYR A 36 17.89 1.78 -17.74
N ARG A 37 18.37 2.37 -18.83
CA ARG A 37 19.38 3.44 -18.81
C ARG A 37 18.68 4.79 -18.90
N ALA A 38 18.90 5.67 -17.93
CA ALA A 38 18.11 6.89 -17.73
C ALA A 38 18.02 7.78 -18.99
N ILE A 39 19.13 7.91 -19.73
CA ILE A 39 19.23 8.76 -20.91
C ILE A 39 18.74 8.04 -22.18
N GLU A 40 19.22 6.82 -22.41
CA GLU A 40 18.99 6.11 -23.68
C GLU A 40 17.58 5.52 -23.77
N ASP A 41 17.00 5.12 -22.63
CA ASP A 41 15.74 4.40 -22.56
C ASP A 41 14.59 5.28 -22.00
N LEU A 42 14.72 6.61 -22.06
CA LEU A 42 13.78 7.57 -21.44
C LEU A 42 12.33 7.38 -21.91
N ASP A 43 12.11 7.15 -23.21
CA ASP A 43 10.76 6.93 -23.74
C ASP A 43 10.21 5.55 -23.35
N GLN A 44 11.05 4.52 -23.24
CA GLN A 44 10.66 3.21 -22.72
C GLN A 44 10.26 3.32 -21.25
N ILE A 45 11.04 4.06 -20.44
CA ILE A 45 10.73 4.34 -19.04
C ILE A 45 9.35 5.00 -18.92
N ARG A 46 9.12 6.07 -19.70
CA ARG A 46 7.83 6.80 -19.68
C ARG A 46 6.66 5.92 -20.11
N ARG A 47 6.84 5.03 -21.09
CA ARG A 47 5.79 4.06 -21.48
C ARG A 47 5.53 3.04 -20.38
N ASP A 48 6.57 2.52 -19.72
CA ASP A 48 6.41 1.56 -18.63
C ASP A 48 5.65 2.18 -17.45
N VAL A 49 6.02 3.40 -17.04
CA VAL A 49 5.32 4.18 -16.01
C VAL A 49 3.87 4.44 -16.42
N GLN A 50 3.65 4.91 -17.66
CA GLN A 50 2.31 5.18 -18.19
C GLN A 50 1.43 3.94 -18.18
N SER A 51 2.00 2.76 -18.39
CA SER A 51 1.27 1.50 -18.44
C SER A 51 0.80 1.00 -17.08
N ARG A 52 1.27 1.61 -15.98
CA ARG A 52 0.79 1.29 -14.64
C ARG A 52 -0.50 2.03 -14.36
N LEU A 53 -1.46 1.33 -13.75
CA LEU A 53 -2.72 1.96 -13.33
C LEU A 53 -2.47 2.94 -12.19
N TRP A 54 -2.85 4.19 -12.43
CA TRP A 54 -2.72 5.34 -11.54
C TRP A 54 -4.09 5.69 -10.94
N CYS A 55 -4.35 5.15 -9.75
CA CYS A 55 -5.55 5.47 -8.99
C CYS A 55 -5.32 6.73 -8.16
N THR A 56 -6.13 7.77 -8.37
CA THR A 56 -6.06 9.04 -7.64
C THR A 56 -7.32 9.30 -6.84
N TYR A 57 -7.35 10.38 -6.07
CA TYR A 57 -8.59 10.90 -5.53
C TYR A 57 -9.63 11.14 -6.62
N ARG A 58 -10.88 10.84 -6.28
CA ARG A 58 -12.04 10.97 -7.16
C ARG A 58 -13.13 11.78 -6.47
N ARG A 59 -14.00 12.38 -7.26
CA ARG A 59 -15.17 13.12 -6.79
C ARG A 59 -16.37 12.87 -7.68
N GLY A 60 -17.56 12.99 -7.09
CA GLY A 60 -18.83 12.81 -7.79
C GLY A 60 -19.29 11.35 -7.84
N PHE A 61 -18.63 10.45 -7.11
CA PHE A 61 -19.09 9.07 -6.98
C PHE A 61 -20.27 8.99 -6.02
N VAL A 62 -21.05 7.90 -6.12
CA VAL A 62 -22.20 7.66 -5.24
C VAL A 62 -21.76 7.57 -3.77
N PRO A 63 -22.54 8.08 -2.79
CA PRO A 63 -22.16 8.01 -1.38
C PRO A 63 -21.81 6.59 -0.91
N ILE A 64 -20.73 6.48 -0.12
CA ILE A 64 -20.21 5.20 0.39
C ILE A 64 -20.98 4.78 1.66
N GLY A 65 -21.61 3.60 1.63
CA GLY A 65 -22.36 3.08 2.79
C GLY A 65 -23.44 4.03 3.30
N GLY A 66 -23.49 4.18 4.63
CA GLY A 66 -24.30 5.20 5.31
C GLY A 66 -23.64 6.58 5.42
N SER A 67 -22.40 6.73 4.93
CA SER A 67 -21.70 8.02 4.92
C SER A 67 -22.24 8.95 3.82
N GLN A 68 -21.89 10.24 3.91
CA GLN A 68 -22.19 11.24 2.88
C GLN A 68 -20.98 11.55 1.99
N HIS A 69 -19.91 10.76 2.06
CA HIS A 69 -18.70 11.00 1.28
C HIS A 69 -18.94 10.68 -0.20
N THR A 70 -18.80 11.70 -1.04
CA THR A 70 -18.83 11.64 -2.52
C THR A 70 -17.47 12.00 -3.14
N SER A 71 -16.45 12.13 -2.29
CA SER A 71 -15.05 12.28 -2.66
C SER A 71 -14.15 11.72 -1.57
N ASP A 72 -13.00 11.16 -1.98
CA ASP A 72 -11.99 10.62 -1.08
C ASP A 72 -10.80 11.54 -0.84
N LYS A 73 -10.87 12.78 -1.36
CA LYS A 73 -9.87 13.80 -1.14
C LYS A 73 -9.62 13.96 0.37
N GLY A 74 -8.36 13.83 0.76
CA GLY A 74 -7.91 14.07 2.13
C GLY A 74 -7.97 12.86 3.06
N TRP A 75 -8.46 11.70 2.61
CA TRP A 75 -8.46 10.49 3.43
C TRP A 75 -8.16 9.19 2.66
N GLY A 76 -8.54 9.09 1.38
CA GLY A 76 -8.43 7.86 0.59
C GLY A 76 -7.04 7.50 0.06
N CYS A 77 -5.98 8.26 0.37
CA CYS A 77 -4.70 8.14 -0.36
C CYS A 77 -4.08 6.74 -0.25
N MET A 78 -4.12 6.13 0.95
CA MET A 78 -3.60 4.78 1.13
C MET A 78 -4.49 3.72 0.46
N LEU A 79 -5.80 3.94 0.40
CA LEU A 79 -6.73 3.04 -0.31
C LEU A 79 -6.38 3.05 -1.81
N ARG A 80 -6.11 4.22 -2.38
CA ARG A 80 -5.63 4.37 -3.76
C ARG A 80 -4.29 3.68 -4.00
N CYS A 81 -3.35 3.80 -3.07
CA CYS A 81 -2.08 3.06 -3.13
C CYS A 81 -2.30 1.54 -3.13
N GLY A 82 -3.21 1.04 -2.30
CA GLY A 82 -3.62 -0.37 -2.30
C GLY A 82 -4.25 -0.80 -3.63
N GLN A 83 -5.11 0.04 -4.23
CA GLN A 83 -5.66 -0.21 -5.57
C GLN A 83 -4.53 -0.34 -6.60
N MET A 84 -3.54 0.57 -6.60
CA MET A 84 -2.42 0.53 -7.55
C MET A 84 -1.56 -0.73 -7.41
N VAL A 85 -1.29 -1.20 -6.18
CA VAL A 85 -0.58 -2.47 -5.94
C VAL A 85 -1.36 -3.66 -6.49
N LEU A 86 -2.66 -3.77 -6.15
CA LEU A 86 -3.47 -4.88 -6.62
C LEU A 86 -3.62 -4.83 -8.15
N ALA A 87 -3.84 -3.64 -8.71
CA ALA A 87 -3.90 -3.44 -10.15
C ALA A 87 -2.61 -3.89 -10.85
N GLN A 88 -1.45 -3.51 -10.32
CA GLN A 88 -0.17 -3.97 -10.85
C GLN A 88 -0.01 -5.49 -10.78
N ALA A 89 -0.43 -6.13 -9.69
CA ALA A 89 -0.42 -7.58 -9.57
C ALA A 89 -1.33 -8.25 -10.62
N LEU A 90 -2.52 -7.70 -10.87
CA LEU A 90 -3.45 -8.23 -11.88
C LEU A 90 -2.94 -8.01 -13.31
N LEU A 91 -2.38 -6.83 -13.62
CA LEU A 91 -1.73 -6.58 -14.90
C LEU A 91 -0.61 -7.60 -15.15
N GLN A 92 0.27 -7.79 -14.17
CA GLN A 92 1.38 -8.73 -14.31
C GLN A 92 0.92 -10.19 -14.43
N LEU A 93 -0.10 -10.60 -13.67
CA LEU A 93 -0.62 -11.96 -13.71
C LEU A 93 -1.31 -12.29 -15.04
N HIS A 94 -2.17 -11.39 -15.52
CA HIS A 94 -3.09 -11.68 -16.62
C HIS A 94 -2.60 -11.16 -17.99
N LEU A 95 -1.72 -10.16 -18.01
CA LEU A 95 -1.17 -9.57 -19.24
C LEU A 95 0.36 -9.69 -19.33
N GLY A 96 1.03 -10.02 -18.22
CA GLY A 96 2.48 -10.08 -18.14
C GLY A 96 3.12 -8.73 -17.81
N ARG A 97 4.34 -8.78 -17.25
CA ARG A 97 5.10 -7.58 -16.84
C ARG A 97 5.46 -6.66 -18.02
N ASP A 98 5.63 -7.21 -19.21
CA ASP A 98 6.01 -6.49 -20.43
C ASP A 98 4.85 -5.84 -21.18
N TRP A 99 3.60 -6.03 -20.72
CA TRP A 99 2.46 -5.38 -21.33
C TRP A 99 2.54 -3.86 -21.19
N GLU A 100 2.26 -3.15 -22.29
CA GLU A 100 2.23 -1.69 -22.39
C GLU A 100 0.82 -1.20 -22.75
N TRP A 101 0.42 -0.08 -22.14
CA TRP A 101 -0.83 0.60 -22.43
C TRP A 101 -0.65 1.67 -23.52
N THR A 102 -1.69 1.86 -24.31
CA THR A 102 -1.88 2.98 -25.24
C THR A 102 -3.31 3.50 -25.10
N ALA A 103 -3.59 4.73 -25.55
CA ALA A 103 -4.95 5.27 -25.52
C ALA A 103 -5.95 4.37 -26.30
N GLU A 104 -5.44 3.66 -27.31
CA GLU A 104 -6.18 2.72 -28.15
C GLU A 104 -6.31 1.31 -27.54
N SER A 105 -5.68 1.02 -26.40
CA SER A 105 -5.75 -0.30 -25.75
C SER A 105 -7.20 -0.63 -25.37
N ARG A 106 -7.75 -1.68 -26.00
CA ARG A 106 -9.10 -2.21 -25.79
C ARG A 106 -9.09 -3.73 -25.57
N ASP A 107 -7.95 -4.25 -25.14
CA ASP A 107 -7.82 -5.66 -24.78
C ASP A 107 -8.85 -6.03 -23.70
N GLU A 108 -9.54 -7.15 -23.90
CA GLU A 108 -10.66 -7.54 -23.03
C GLU A 108 -10.16 -7.84 -21.60
N THR A 109 -8.98 -8.43 -21.46
CA THR A 109 -8.37 -8.71 -20.17
C THR A 109 -8.00 -7.42 -19.46
N TYR A 110 -7.38 -6.46 -20.16
CA TYR A 110 -7.11 -5.12 -19.63
C TYR A 110 -8.40 -4.42 -19.15
N LEU A 111 -9.43 -4.39 -19.99
CA LEU A 111 -10.71 -3.77 -19.64
C LEU A 111 -11.33 -4.44 -18.41
N ARG A 112 -11.26 -5.77 -18.31
CA ARG A 112 -11.69 -6.50 -17.11
C ARG A 112 -10.89 -6.09 -15.87
N ILE A 113 -9.60 -5.80 -15.98
CA ILE A 113 -8.79 -5.34 -14.84
C ILE A 113 -9.20 -3.92 -14.43
N VAL A 114 -9.13 -2.95 -15.35
CA VAL A 114 -9.31 -1.55 -15.00
C VAL A 114 -10.73 -1.24 -14.49
N ASN A 115 -11.76 -1.87 -15.09
CA ASN A 115 -13.14 -1.71 -14.65
C ASN A 115 -13.38 -2.18 -13.20
N ARG A 116 -12.51 -3.04 -12.62
CA ARG A 116 -12.62 -3.48 -11.22
C ARG A 116 -12.25 -2.41 -10.21
N PHE A 117 -11.58 -1.33 -10.64
CA PHE A 117 -11.10 -0.24 -9.79
C PHE A 117 -11.93 1.04 -9.90
N GLU A 118 -12.99 1.05 -10.73
CA GLU A 118 -13.94 2.15 -10.82
C GLU A 118 -14.53 2.52 -9.44
N ASP A 119 -14.89 3.78 -9.24
CA ASP A 119 -15.53 4.25 -8.00
C ASP A 119 -17.04 3.94 -7.98
N ASN A 120 -17.36 2.67 -8.20
CA ASN A 120 -18.71 2.14 -8.22
C ASN A 120 -18.80 0.95 -7.25
N LYS A 121 -19.88 0.88 -6.46
CA LYS A 121 -20.15 -0.22 -5.53
C LYS A 121 -20.15 -1.60 -6.19
N ALA A 122 -20.48 -1.68 -7.49
CA ALA A 122 -20.47 -2.92 -8.26
C ALA A 122 -19.05 -3.43 -8.58
N ALA A 123 -18.05 -2.54 -8.62
CA ALA A 123 -16.68 -2.90 -8.92
C ALA A 123 -16.01 -3.49 -7.66
N PRO A 124 -15.41 -4.70 -7.73
CA PRO A 124 -14.98 -5.47 -6.55
C PRO A 124 -13.82 -4.81 -5.79
N PHE A 125 -12.98 -4.04 -6.47
CA PHE A 125 -11.83 -3.34 -5.88
C PHE A 125 -12.01 -1.82 -5.91
N SER A 126 -13.26 -1.36 -5.96
CA SER A 126 -13.61 0.05 -5.85
C SER A 126 -13.20 0.63 -4.50
N LEU A 127 -13.05 1.95 -4.47
CA LEU A 127 -12.90 2.69 -3.22
C LEU A 127 -14.03 2.36 -2.22
N HIS A 128 -15.26 2.16 -2.71
CA HIS A 128 -16.42 1.79 -1.89
C HIS A 128 -16.19 0.48 -1.15
N GLN A 129 -15.78 -0.57 -1.89
CA GLN A 129 -15.57 -1.89 -1.32
C GLN A 129 -14.40 -1.90 -0.33
N ILE A 130 -13.32 -1.16 -0.64
CA ILE A 130 -12.17 -1.02 0.26
C ILE A 130 -12.58 -0.30 1.56
N ALA A 131 -13.28 0.83 1.47
CA ALA A 131 -13.69 1.59 2.65
C ALA A 131 -14.67 0.80 3.54
N LEU A 132 -15.67 0.14 2.94
CA LEU A 132 -16.67 -0.66 3.67
C LEU A 132 -16.07 -1.93 4.28
N THR A 133 -15.08 -2.53 3.63
CA THR A 133 -14.35 -3.67 4.20
C THR A 133 -13.45 -3.23 5.34
N GLY A 134 -12.81 -2.06 5.25
CA GLY A 134 -12.07 -1.48 6.37
C GLY A 134 -12.96 -1.19 7.59
N GLU A 135 -14.17 -0.66 7.36
CA GLU A 135 -15.13 -0.40 8.44
C GLU A 135 -15.62 -1.67 9.11
N SER A 136 -16.00 -2.68 8.33
CA SER A 136 -16.57 -3.91 8.86
C SER A 136 -15.55 -4.87 9.47
N SER A 137 -14.26 -4.73 9.16
CA SER A 137 -13.29 -5.78 9.46
C SER A 137 -11.93 -5.31 10.01
N GLU A 138 -11.64 -4.02 9.98
CA GLU A 138 -10.41 -3.40 10.50
C GLU A 138 -10.70 -2.20 11.42
N GLU A 139 -11.96 -2.01 11.81
CA GLU A 139 -12.42 -0.92 12.70
C GLU A 139 -12.06 0.49 12.18
N LYS A 140 -11.99 0.66 10.85
CA LYS A 140 -11.74 1.95 10.20
C LYS A 140 -13.00 2.52 9.55
N ARG A 141 -13.58 3.55 10.14
CA ARG A 141 -14.78 4.20 9.59
C ARG A 141 -14.50 4.76 8.21
N VAL A 142 -15.54 4.82 7.38
CA VAL A 142 -15.44 5.51 6.09
C VAL A 142 -15.04 6.98 6.32
N GLY A 143 -13.98 7.44 5.66
CA GLY A 143 -13.39 8.75 5.90
C GLY A 143 -12.09 8.75 6.70
N GLU A 144 -11.72 7.62 7.31
CA GLU A 144 -10.45 7.50 8.06
C GLU A 144 -9.29 7.05 7.17
N TRP A 145 -8.09 7.52 7.54
CA TRP A 145 -6.86 7.12 6.87
C TRP A 145 -6.41 5.72 7.29
N PHE A 146 -5.91 4.94 6.32
CA PHE A 146 -5.37 3.59 6.54
C PHE A 146 -3.85 3.62 6.54
N GLY A 147 -3.22 2.79 7.37
CA GLY A 147 -1.80 2.45 7.21
C GLY A 147 -1.59 1.33 6.18
N PRO A 148 -0.33 1.08 5.77
CA PRO A 148 0.01 0.01 4.81
C PRO A 148 -0.51 -1.37 5.21
N ASN A 149 -0.40 -1.75 6.50
CA ASN A 149 -0.92 -3.03 6.98
C ASN A 149 -2.44 -3.12 6.84
N THR A 150 -3.19 -2.09 7.26
CA THR A 150 -4.65 -2.09 7.21
C THR A 150 -5.18 -2.26 5.80
N VAL A 151 -4.64 -1.52 4.82
CA VAL A 151 -5.06 -1.70 3.42
C VAL A 151 -4.70 -3.09 2.89
N ALA A 152 -3.55 -3.66 3.28
CA ALA A 152 -3.17 -5.01 2.90
C ALA A 152 -4.15 -6.07 3.44
N GLN A 153 -4.60 -5.96 4.69
CA GLN A 153 -5.61 -6.86 5.27
C GLN A 153 -6.97 -6.72 4.57
N VAL A 154 -7.36 -5.50 4.21
CA VAL A 154 -8.58 -5.26 3.42
C VAL A 154 -8.50 -5.93 2.05
N LEU A 155 -7.40 -5.74 1.31
CA LEU A 155 -7.21 -6.38 0.01
C LEU A 155 -7.25 -7.91 0.12
N LYS A 156 -6.65 -8.48 1.17
CA LYS A 156 -6.70 -9.92 1.47
C LYS A 156 -8.11 -10.48 1.65
N LYS A 157 -9.04 -9.67 2.14
CA LYS A 157 -10.46 -10.04 2.26
C LYS A 157 -11.18 -9.85 0.93
N LEU A 158 -10.94 -8.73 0.24
CA LEU A 158 -11.63 -8.39 -1.00
C LEU A 158 -11.38 -9.36 -2.15
N VAL A 159 -10.15 -9.84 -2.33
CA VAL A 159 -9.82 -10.78 -3.43
C VAL A 159 -10.62 -12.08 -3.38
N LYS A 160 -11.13 -12.46 -2.20
CA LYS A 160 -11.95 -13.66 -2.02
C LYS A 160 -13.35 -13.54 -2.64
N PHE A 161 -13.77 -12.33 -2.99
CA PHE A 161 -15.10 -12.06 -3.55
C PHE A 161 -15.08 -11.86 -5.07
N ASP A 162 -13.93 -12.00 -5.72
CA ASP A 162 -13.78 -11.91 -7.17
C ASP A 162 -13.02 -13.12 -7.72
N ASP A 163 -13.73 -14.20 -8.05
CA ASP A 163 -13.13 -15.46 -8.53
C ASP A 163 -12.24 -15.26 -9.77
N TRP A 164 -12.56 -14.28 -10.61
CA TRP A 164 -11.80 -14.01 -11.83
C TRP A 164 -10.38 -13.50 -11.53
N CYS A 165 -10.16 -12.73 -10.46
CA CYS A 165 -8.83 -12.20 -10.18
C CYS A 165 -7.81 -13.32 -9.94
N SER A 166 -8.26 -14.46 -9.37
CA SER A 166 -7.48 -15.67 -9.12
C SER A 166 -6.23 -15.46 -8.25
N VAL A 167 -6.15 -14.35 -7.50
CA VAL A 167 -5.03 -14.03 -6.60
C VAL A 167 -5.41 -14.33 -5.16
N VAL A 168 -4.49 -14.96 -4.42
CA VAL A 168 -4.51 -15.01 -2.96
C VAL A 168 -3.53 -13.98 -2.39
N VAL A 169 -3.89 -13.35 -1.27
CA VAL A 169 -3.01 -12.36 -0.62
C VAL A 169 -2.52 -12.92 0.72
N HIS A 170 -1.21 -12.91 0.91
CA HIS A 170 -0.59 -13.17 2.21
C HIS A 170 0.03 -11.88 2.75
N VAL A 171 -0.23 -11.58 4.03
CA VAL A 171 0.34 -10.41 4.72
C VAL A 171 1.27 -10.91 5.81
N ALA A 172 2.57 -10.69 5.63
CA ALA A 172 3.61 -11.12 6.57
C ALA A 172 3.68 -10.15 7.77
N LEU A 173 3.12 -10.57 8.90
CA LEU A 173 3.11 -9.78 10.14
C LEU A 173 4.43 -9.94 10.92
N ASP A 174 4.70 -9.00 11.82
CA ASP A 174 5.88 -9.01 12.72
C ASP A 174 7.23 -9.04 12.01
N SER A 175 7.29 -8.44 10.80
CA SER A 175 8.49 -8.49 9.93
C SER A 175 9.01 -9.92 9.73
N THR A 176 8.13 -10.91 9.71
CA THR A 176 8.47 -12.33 9.61
C THR A 176 7.58 -13.01 8.59
N LEU A 177 8.19 -13.67 7.61
CA LEU A 177 7.53 -14.48 6.60
C LEU A 177 7.62 -15.96 6.99
N ALA A 178 6.49 -16.55 7.39
CA ALA A 178 6.38 -17.98 7.65
C ALA A 178 6.01 -18.70 6.34
N THR A 179 6.94 -19.48 5.80
CA THR A 179 6.77 -20.09 4.46
C THR A 179 5.70 -21.17 4.42
N ASP A 180 5.47 -21.89 5.52
CA ASP A 180 4.44 -22.92 5.60
C ASP A 180 3.02 -22.35 5.49
N GLU A 181 2.74 -21.21 6.14
CA GLU A 181 1.48 -20.48 6.02
C GLU A 181 1.19 -20.05 4.58
N VAL A 182 2.24 -19.64 3.84
CA VAL A 182 2.11 -19.25 2.43
C VAL A 182 1.82 -20.48 1.56
N VAL A 183 2.58 -21.55 1.77
CA VAL A 183 2.42 -22.80 1.01
C VAL A 183 1.03 -23.39 1.24
N GLU A 184 0.54 -23.40 2.48
CA GLU A 184 -0.81 -23.86 2.81
C GLU A 184 -1.90 -23.00 2.16
N LEU A 185 -1.70 -21.68 2.09
CA LEU A 185 -2.64 -20.77 1.44
C LEU A 185 -2.72 -20.98 -0.09
N CYS A 186 -1.58 -21.27 -0.72
CA CYS A 186 -1.46 -21.30 -2.18
C CYS A 186 -1.67 -22.69 -2.78
N GLU A 187 -1.38 -23.77 -2.06
CA GLU A 187 -1.57 -25.13 -2.55
C GLU A 187 -3.02 -25.61 -2.38
N ASP A 188 -3.67 -25.96 -3.49
CA ASP A 188 -4.94 -26.68 -3.43
C ASP A 188 -4.70 -28.19 -3.28
N LYS A 189 -5.11 -28.75 -2.15
CA LYS A 189 -4.99 -30.19 -1.84
C LYS A 189 -6.16 -31.02 -2.40
N SER A 190 -7.14 -30.38 -3.03
CA SER A 190 -8.37 -31.05 -3.48
C SER A 190 -8.27 -31.67 -4.88
N ASP A 191 -7.32 -31.22 -5.71
CA ASP A 191 -7.06 -31.79 -7.03
C ASP A 191 -6.01 -32.92 -7.00
N ALA A 192 -6.12 -33.87 -7.93
CA ALA A 192 -5.19 -34.99 -8.09
C ALA A 192 -3.75 -34.58 -8.50
N GLY A 193 -3.45 -33.28 -8.48
CA GLY A 193 -2.12 -32.67 -8.58
C GLY A 193 -2.07 -31.39 -7.75
N THR A 194 -0.89 -31.04 -7.22
CA THR A 194 -0.66 -29.81 -6.46
C THR A 194 -0.80 -28.59 -7.37
N SER A 195 -1.95 -27.90 -7.35
CA SER A 195 -2.14 -26.65 -8.08
C SER A 195 -1.78 -25.45 -7.18
N TRP A 196 -1.02 -24.50 -7.73
CA TRP A 196 -0.59 -23.28 -7.03
C TRP A 196 -1.47 -22.10 -7.40
N LYS A 197 -2.07 -21.44 -6.40
CA LYS A 197 -2.82 -20.20 -6.56
C LYS A 197 -1.85 -19.01 -6.60
N PRO A 198 -1.92 -18.12 -7.62
CA PRO A 198 -1.10 -16.92 -7.71
C PRO A 198 -1.12 -16.10 -6.41
N LEU A 199 0.06 -15.82 -5.87
CA LEU A 199 0.26 -15.17 -4.58
C LEU A 199 0.63 -13.70 -4.77
N LEU A 200 -0.12 -12.79 -4.14
CA LEU A 200 0.34 -11.44 -3.82
C LEU A 200 0.83 -11.41 -2.36
N LEU A 201 2.15 -11.41 -2.19
CA LEU A 201 2.81 -11.29 -0.91
C LEU A 201 2.99 -9.81 -0.54
N ILE A 202 2.50 -9.42 0.64
CA ILE A 202 2.65 -8.07 1.18
C ILE A 202 3.38 -8.15 2.52
N ILE A 203 4.45 -7.37 2.69
CA ILE A 203 5.30 -7.37 3.89
C ILE A 203 5.30 -5.95 4.47
N PRO A 204 4.40 -5.62 5.42
CA PRO A 204 4.43 -4.37 6.16
C PRO A 204 5.68 -4.27 7.05
N LEU A 205 6.34 -3.12 7.03
CA LEU A 205 7.60 -2.86 7.72
C LEU A 205 7.58 -1.49 8.43
N ARG A 206 8.39 -1.39 9.49
CA ARG A 206 8.75 -0.13 10.14
C ARG A 206 10.26 0.02 10.18
N LEU A 207 10.82 0.84 9.29
CA LEU A 207 12.26 0.94 9.04
C LEU A 207 12.97 2.08 9.78
N GLY A 208 12.32 2.63 10.81
CA GLY A 208 12.83 3.73 11.62
C GLY A 208 11.75 4.39 12.47
N LEU A 209 12.14 5.37 13.29
CA LEU A 209 11.22 6.06 14.20
C LEU A 209 10.49 7.22 13.51
N SER A 210 11.21 8.07 12.79
CA SER A 210 10.65 9.23 12.09
C SER A 210 11.08 9.30 10.62
N GLU A 211 12.27 8.79 10.33
CA GLU A 211 12.85 8.66 8.99
C GLU A 211 13.35 7.23 8.80
N ILE A 212 13.54 6.81 7.54
CA ILE A 212 14.13 5.51 7.23
C ILE A 212 15.60 5.52 7.67
N ASN A 213 16.00 4.51 8.44
CA ASN A 213 17.41 4.33 8.76
C ASN A 213 18.20 3.99 7.48
N PRO A 214 19.25 4.76 7.11
CA PRO A 214 20.00 4.58 5.87
C PRO A 214 20.54 3.16 5.62
N ILE A 215 20.74 2.35 6.67
CA ILE A 215 21.19 0.96 6.54
C ILE A 215 20.23 0.09 5.71
N TYR A 216 18.95 0.45 5.67
CA TYR A 216 17.92 -0.31 4.96
C TYR A 216 17.75 0.12 3.49
N VAL A 217 18.31 1.27 3.08
CA VAL A 217 18.11 1.82 1.73
C VAL A 217 18.64 0.87 0.65
N ALA A 218 19.79 0.23 0.91
CA ALA A 218 20.34 -0.77 -0.02
C ALA A 218 19.39 -1.96 -0.21
N GLY A 219 18.77 -2.45 0.88
CA GLY A 219 17.79 -3.53 0.81
C GLY A 219 16.51 -3.11 0.08
N LEU A 220 16.02 -1.88 0.30
CA LEU A 220 14.86 -1.35 -0.41
C LEU A 220 15.10 -1.24 -1.92
N LYS A 221 16.28 -0.76 -2.33
CA LYS A 221 16.69 -0.74 -3.74
C LYS A 221 16.66 -2.15 -4.32
N LYS A 222 17.27 -3.13 -3.63
CA LYS A 222 17.27 -4.54 -4.05
C LYS A 222 15.87 -5.10 -4.24
N CYS A 223 14.91 -4.79 -3.37
CA CYS A 223 13.52 -5.21 -3.53
C CYS A 223 12.89 -4.76 -4.87
N PHE A 224 13.22 -3.56 -5.38
CA PHE A 224 12.74 -3.09 -6.69
C PHE A 224 13.40 -3.82 -7.87
N GLU A 225 14.54 -4.47 -7.66
CA GLU A 225 15.28 -5.21 -8.69
C GLU A 225 14.77 -6.64 -8.88
N LEU A 226 14.05 -7.18 -7.88
CA LEU A 226 13.58 -8.56 -7.90
C LEU A 226 12.43 -8.76 -8.90
N ALA A 227 12.42 -9.93 -9.53
CA ALA A 227 11.28 -10.40 -10.31
C ALA A 227 10.04 -10.53 -9.41
N GLY A 228 8.85 -10.31 -9.98
CA GLY A 228 7.62 -10.32 -9.19
C GLY A 228 7.37 -9.03 -8.41
N ASN A 229 8.28 -8.05 -8.37
CA ASN A 229 8.05 -6.80 -7.63
C ASN A 229 6.78 -6.07 -8.10
N CYS A 230 5.86 -5.81 -7.18
CA CYS A 230 4.65 -4.99 -7.39
C CYS A 230 4.78 -3.61 -6.75
N GLY A 231 6.00 -3.17 -6.41
CA GLY A 231 6.31 -1.89 -5.81
C GLY A 231 6.21 -1.89 -4.29
N MET A 232 6.09 -0.70 -3.72
CA MET A 232 5.94 -0.47 -2.29
C MET A 232 4.89 0.60 -2.04
N ILE A 233 4.15 0.48 -0.95
CA ILE A 233 3.21 1.53 -0.50
C ILE A 233 3.61 2.03 0.87
N GLY A 234 3.52 3.34 1.09
CA GLY A 234 3.94 3.93 2.35
C GLY A 234 3.62 5.41 2.39
N GLY A 235 4.05 6.07 3.46
CA GLY A 235 3.85 7.51 3.64
C GLY A 235 3.14 7.86 4.93
N ARG A 236 3.20 9.14 5.26
CA ARG A 236 2.55 9.71 6.44
C ARG A 236 1.02 9.70 6.29
N PRO A 237 0.27 9.86 7.41
CA PRO A 237 -1.16 10.13 7.34
C PRO A 237 -1.50 11.20 6.31
N ASN A 238 -2.40 10.86 5.39
CA ASN A 238 -2.86 11.71 4.28
C ASN A 238 -1.78 12.11 3.26
N GLN A 239 -0.65 11.42 3.23
CA GLN A 239 0.47 11.62 2.30
C GLN A 239 1.00 10.27 1.77
N ALA A 240 0.11 9.33 1.48
CA ALA A 240 0.49 8.00 1.01
C ALA A 240 0.90 8.01 -0.47
N LEU A 241 1.96 7.28 -0.80
CA LEU A 241 2.53 7.18 -2.15
C LEU A 241 2.69 5.71 -2.56
N TYR A 242 2.63 5.45 -3.87
CA TYR A 242 2.94 4.16 -4.46
C TYR A 242 4.30 4.23 -5.17
N PHE A 243 5.32 3.63 -4.56
CA PHE A 243 6.67 3.57 -5.09
C PHE A 243 6.82 2.41 -6.07
N ILE A 244 7.32 2.70 -7.26
CA ILE A 244 7.40 1.76 -8.38
C ILE A 244 8.84 1.42 -8.77
N GLY A 245 9.82 2.13 -8.24
CA GLY A 245 11.18 2.01 -8.71
C GLY A 245 12.15 2.97 -8.03
N TYR A 246 13.37 3.08 -8.58
CA TYR A 246 14.35 4.05 -8.11
C TYR A 246 15.36 4.43 -9.20
N VAL A 247 16.04 5.56 -8.99
CA VAL A 247 17.21 6.03 -9.74
C VAL A 247 18.14 6.74 -8.78
N GLY A 248 19.44 6.41 -8.79
CA GLY A 248 20.39 6.95 -7.81
C GLY A 248 19.90 6.74 -6.37
N ASP A 249 19.72 7.82 -5.62
CA ASP A 249 19.21 7.82 -4.22
C ASP A 249 17.74 8.26 -4.09
N GLU A 250 16.98 8.21 -5.18
CA GLU A 250 15.59 8.63 -5.22
C GLU A 250 14.66 7.49 -5.62
N ALA A 251 13.58 7.32 -4.86
CA ALA A 251 12.49 6.44 -5.21
C ALA A 251 11.56 7.11 -6.22
N LEU A 252 11.17 6.35 -7.25
CA LEU A 252 10.15 6.73 -8.23
C LEU A 252 8.78 6.36 -7.70
N PHE A 253 7.79 7.25 -7.84
CA PHE A 253 6.43 6.99 -7.34
C PHE A 253 5.31 7.58 -8.19
N LEU A 254 4.14 6.98 -8.05
CA LEU A 254 2.85 7.50 -8.50
C LEU A 254 2.09 8.12 -7.32
N ASP A 255 1.59 9.33 -7.54
CA ASP A 255 1.01 10.18 -6.50
C ASP A 255 -0.53 10.21 -6.60
N PRO A 256 -1.27 9.70 -5.61
CA PRO A 256 -2.73 9.68 -5.67
C PRO A 256 -3.39 11.04 -5.38
N HIS A 257 -2.65 12.08 -4.98
CA HIS A 257 -3.20 13.33 -4.43
C HIS A 257 -3.75 14.32 -5.48
N THR A 258 -4.19 13.82 -6.63
CA THR A 258 -4.90 14.60 -7.66
C THR A 258 -6.38 14.24 -7.65
N VAL A 259 -7.27 15.24 -7.62
CA VAL A 259 -8.72 14.98 -7.60
C VAL A 259 -9.29 14.98 -9.02
N GLN A 260 -9.71 13.82 -9.47
CA GLN A 260 -10.32 13.60 -10.78
C GLN A 260 -11.82 13.31 -10.66
N ARG A 261 -12.58 13.36 -11.75
CA ARG A 261 -14.00 12.96 -11.72
C ARG A 261 -14.10 11.43 -11.68
N SER A 262 -15.11 10.89 -11.00
CA SER A 262 -15.49 9.49 -11.16
C SER A 262 -16.32 9.32 -12.45
N GLY A 263 -16.24 8.14 -13.05
CA GLY A 263 -16.95 7.78 -14.27
C GLY A 263 -16.83 6.29 -14.52
N SER A 264 -17.25 5.85 -15.71
CA SER A 264 -17.10 4.46 -16.16
C SER A 264 -16.22 4.38 -17.40
N ILE A 265 -15.43 3.32 -17.49
CA ILE A 265 -14.53 3.01 -18.59
C ILE A 265 -15.23 2.11 -19.61
N GLY A 266 -16.06 1.17 -19.14
CA GLY A 266 -16.84 0.29 -20.00
C GLY A 266 -15.96 -0.43 -21.03
N ASP A 267 -16.37 -0.34 -22.30
CA ASP A 267 -15.67 -0.96 -23.44
C ASP A 267 -14.85 0.05 -24.28
N LYS A 268 -14.67 1.29 -23.79
CA LYS A 268 -13.99 2.41 -24.49
C LYS A 268 -14.59 2.74 -25.87
N THR A 269 -15.90 2.56 -26.00
CA THR A 269 -16.66 2.88 -27.21
C THR A 269 -16.95 4.37 -27.32
N ALA A 270 -17.34 4.99 -26.21
CA ALA A 270 -17.68 6.40 -26.13
C ALA A 270 -16.44 7.27 -25.81
N LEU A 271 -16.56 8.59 -26.04
CA LEU A 271 -15.47 9.53 -25.79
C LEU A 271 -15.18 9.70 -24.29
N ASP A 272 -16.22 9.79 -23.47
CA ASP A 272 -16.14 9.89 -22.02
C ASP A 272 -15.53 8.64 -21.37
N GLU A 273 -15.83 7.45 -21.92
CA GLU A 273 -15.19 6.19 -21.51
C GLU A 273 -13.67 6.20 -21.76
N ARG A 274 -13.23 6.76 -22.89
CA ARG A 274 -11.79 6.88 -23.23
C ARG A 274 -11.09 7.90 -22.36
N GLU A 275 -11.70 9.07 -22.17
CA GLU A 275 -11.18 10.09 -21.24
C GLU A 275 -11.10 9.56 -19.81
N MET A 276 -12.07 8.73 -19.40
CA MET A 276 -12.05 8.07 -18.10
C MET A 276 -10.88 7.08 -17.99
N ASP A 277 -10.65 6.26 -19.01
CA ASP A 277 -9.50 5.35 -19.07
C ASP A 277 -8.16 6.10 -18.97
N GLU A 278 -7.97 7.13 -19.79
CA GLU A 278 -6.77 7.96 -19.79
C GLU A 278 -6.48 8.57 -18.42
N SER A 279 -7.52 8.88 -17.64
CA SER A 279 -7.38 9.41 -16.28
C SER A 279 -6.76 8.42 -15.27
N PHE A 280 -6.70 7.13 -15.60
CA PHE A 280 -5.99 6.09 -14.83
C PHE A 280 -4.54 5.89 -15.29
N HIS A 281 -4.00 6.74 -16.16
CA HIS A 281 -2.63 6.58 -16.67
C HIS A 281 -1.84 7.87 -16.50
N GLN A 282 -0.61 7.76 -16.00
CA GLN A 282 0.30 8.89 -15.79
C GLN A 282 1.63 8.60 -16.46
N ARG A 283 2.04 9.46 -17.40
CA ARG A 283 3.27 9.27 -18.16
C ARG A 283 4.53 9.53 -17.35
N TYR A 284 4.44 10.38 -16.33
CA TYR A 284 5.60 10.90 -15.61
C TYR A 284 5.61 10.45 -14.14
N ALA A 285 6.64 9.72 -13.73
CA ALA A 285 6.85 9.38 -12.34
C ALA A 285 7.42 10.59 -11.58
N ARG A 286 7.05 10.73 -10.30
CA ARG A 286 7.67 11.70 -9.40
C ARG A 286 8.81 11.04 -8.63
N ARG A 287 9.70 11.86 -8.06
CA ARG A 287 10.90 11.41 -7.33
C ARG A 287 10.94 11.95 -5.90
N ILE A 288 11.42 11.14 -4.98
CA ILE A 288 11.70 11.53 -3.60
C ILE A 288 12.95 10.81 -3.10
N ASN A 289 13.81 11.52 -2.37
CA ASN A 289 14.97 10.89 -1.75
C ASN A 289 14.54 9.83 -0.72
N PHE A 290 15.20 8.67 -0.69
CA PHE A 290 14.87 7.60 0.27
C PHE A 290 14.88 8.08 1.74
N LYS A 291 15.73 9.05 2.09
CA LYS A 291 15.79 9.61 3.45
C LYS A 291 14.54 10.43 3.82
N ALA A 292 13.81 10.93 2.84
CA ALA A 292 12.59 11.72 3.03
C ALA A 292 11.31 10.86 3.04
N MET A 293 11.43 9.55 2.77
CA MET A 293 10.30 8.62 2.85
C MET A 293 9.91 8.36 4.31
N ASP A 294 8.61 8.11 4.53
CA ASP A 294 8.13 7.65 5.85
C ASP A 294 8.63 6.23 6.12
N PRO A 295 9.06 5.90 7.36
CA PRO A 295 9.54 4.57 7.68
C PRO A 295 8.44 3.50 7.77
N SER A 296 7.15 3.86 7.74
CA SER A 296 6.03 2.92 7.60
C SER A 296 5.75 2.64 6.11
N LEU A 297 6.05 1.43 5.67
CA LEU A 297 5.79 0.99 4.30
C LEU A 297 5.39 -0.48 4.24
N ALA A 298 4.96 -0.95 3.08
CA ALA A 298 4.80 -2.36 2.78
C ALA A 298 5.44 -2.70 1.43
N LEU A 299 6.22 -3.78 1.41
CA LEU A 299 6.79 -4.36 0.19
C LEU A 299 5.75 -5.30 -0.45
N CYS A 300 5.66 -5.33 -1.78
CA CYS A 300 4.69 -6.15 -2.49
C CYS A 300 5.34 -6.98 -3.60
N PHE A 301 5.06 -8.29 -3.63
CA PHE A 301 5.58 -9.22 -4.65
C PHE A 301 4.48 -10.17 -5.14
N LEU A 302 4.41 -10.38 -6.45
CA LEU A 302 3.58 -11.39 -7.10
C LEU A 302 4.41 -12.63 -7.40
N CYS A 303 3.91 -13.81 -7.00
CA CYS A 303 4.42 -15.12 -7.37
C CYS A 303 3.27 -15.93 -8.00
N ALA A 304 3.19 -15.92 -9.34
CA ALA A 304 2.15 -16.61 -10.09
C ALA A 304 2.29 -18.13 -10.01
N THR A 305 3.50 -18.62 -9.78
CA THR A 305 3.81 -20.06 -9.66
C THR A 305 4.59 -20.38 -8.40
N ARG A 306 4.60 -21.67 -8.01
CA ARG A 306 5.43 -22.14 -6.89
C ARG A 306 6.91 -21.88 -7.13
N THR A 307 7.39 -22.09 -8.36
CA THR A 307 8.79 -21.85 -8.72
C THR A 307 9.17 -20.38 -8.51
N GLU A 308 8.32 -19.44 -8.93
CA GLU A 308 8.56 -18.01 -8.68
C GLU A 308 8.64 -17.67 -7.19
N PHE A 309 7.82 -18.32 -6.36
CA PHE A 309 7.91 -18.14 -4.91
C PHE A 309 9.21 -18.71 -4.32
N ASP A 310 9.60 -19.92 -4.72
CA ASP A 310 10.85 -20.54 -4.26
C ASP A 310 12.08 -19.72 -4.72
N ASP A 311 12.06 -19.19 -5.95
CA ASP A 311 13.08 -18.29 -6.48
C ASP A 311 13.14 -16.97 -5.68
N LEU A 312 11.98 -16.40 -5.33
CA LEU A 312 11.91 -15.20 -4.50
C LEU A 312 12.51 -15.43 -3.10
N LEU A 313 12.26 -16.59 -2.48
CA LEU A 313 12.86 -16.95 -1.20
C LEU A 313 14.38 -17.09 -1.29
N ALA A 314 14.89 -17.69 -2.37
CA ALA A 314 16.33 -17.76 -2.63
C ALA A 314 16.93 -16.35 -2.74
N ARG A 315 16.27 -15.45 -3.49
CA ARG A 315 16.69 -14.05 -3.60
C ARG A 315 16.63 -13.29 -2.28
N PHE A 316 15.64 -13.54 -1.44
CA PHE A 316 15.60 -12.94 -0.09
C PHE A 316 16.80 -13.37 0.75
N ALA A 317 17.21 -14.65 0.69
CA ALA A 317 18.38 -15.12 1.41
C ALA A 317 19.69 -14.55 0.84
N GLU A 318 19.84 -14.52 -0.48
CA GLU A 318 21.07 -14.08 -1.17
C GLU A 318 21.26 -12.56 -1.14
N ASP A 319 20.21 -11.78 -1.43
CA ASP A 319 20.31 -10.34 -1.67
C ASP A 319 19.92 -9.49 -0.45
N LEU A 320 19.02 -9.99 0.43
CA LEU A 320 18.43 -9.21 1.53
C LEU A 320 18.86 -9.65 2.94
N ASN A 321 18.81 -10.95 3.25
CA ASN A 321 18.86 -11.49 4.62
C ASN A 321 20.15 -12.25 4.94
N GLY A 322 21.29 -11.69 4.54
CA GLY A 322 22.61 -12.34 4.73
C GLY A 322 23.64 -12.00 3.65
N GLY A 323 23.19 -11.38 2.57
CA GLY A 323 24.03 -10.80 1.52
C GLY A 323 24.70 -9.49 1.92
N SER A 324 24.71 -8.54 0.98
CA SER A 324 25.42 -7.25 1.12
C SER A 324 24.65 -6.17 1.90
N CYS A 325 23.45 -6.45 2.42
CA CYS A 325 22.62 -5.46 3.11
C CYS A 325 22.07 -5.98 4.45
N GLN A 326 21.58 -5.05 5.27
CA GLN A 326 20.92 -5.36 6.54
C GLN A 326 19.55 -5.97 6.26
N GLY A 327 19.25 -7.11 6.89
CA GLY A 327 17.96 -7.79 6.76
C GLY A 327 16.78 -6.87 7.07
N LEU A 328 15.78 -6.87 6.18
CA LEU A 328 14.56 -6.07 6.29
C LEU A 328 13.46 -6.79 7.08
N PHE A 329 13.41 -8.12 6.94
CA PHE A 329 12.44 -9.02 7.56
C PHE A 329 13.07 -10.41 7.67
N GLU A 330 12.56 -11.25 8.56
CA GLU A 330 13.01 -12.64 8.70
C GLU A 330 12.18 -13.57 7.81
N VAL A 331 12.81 -14.61 7.27
CA VAL A 331 12.13 -15.72 6.59
C VAL A 331 12.33 -16.97 7.43
N THR A 332 11.25 -17.56 7.90
CA THR A 332 11.25 -18.79 8.70
C THR A 332 10.39 -19.86 8.06
N LYS A 333 10.68 -21.12 8.35
CA LYS A 333 9.82 -22.22 7.91
C LYS A 333 8.44 -22.12 8.56
N THR A 334 8.42 -21.97 9.88
CA THR A 334 7.22 -21.97 10.74
C THR A 334 7.32 -20.82 11.73
N ARG A 335 6.21 -20.13 11.97
CA ARG A 335 6.15 -19.05 12.95
C ARG A 335 6.46 -19.59 14.35
N GLN A 336 7.31 -18.90 15.11
CA GLN A 336 7.51 -19.26 16.51
C GLN A 336 6.21 -19.02 17.28
N ALA A 337 5.83 -19.99 18.12
CA ALA A 337 4.63 -19.87 18.93
C ALA A 337 4.73 -18.62 19.84
N PRO A 338 3.65 -17.85 20.00
CA PRO A 338 3.63 -16.75 20.95
C PRO A 338 4.08 -17.27 22.32
N TRP A 339 4.99 -16.53 22.97
CA TRP A 339 5.40 -16.88 24.31
C TRP A 339 4.18 -16.80 25.23
N THR A 340 3.72 -17.96 25.71
CA THR A 340 2.76 -18.04 26.79
C THR A 340 3.54 -18.02 28.09
N PRO A 341 3.28 -17.07 29.01
CA PRO A 341 3.90 -17.07 30.32
C PRO A 341 3.65 -18.42 30.98
N THR A 342 4.71 -19.18 31.22
CA THR A 342 4.60 -20.42 31.97
C THR A 342 4.34 -20.02 33.43
N THR A 343 3.09 -20.13 33.89
CA THR A 343 2.77 -20.08 35.31
C THR A 343 3.25 -21.39 35.97
N ALA A 344 4.56 -21.61 35.97
CA ALA A 344 5.18 -22.62 36.79
C ALA A 344 5.33 -22.03 38.19
N SER A 345 4.33 -22.27 39.04
CA SER A 345 4.48 -22.07 40.48
C SER A 345 5.67 -22.90 40.97
N SER A 346 6.77 -22.23 41.28
CA SER A 346 7.90 -22.81 41.99
C SER A 346 7.45 -23.19 43.41
N THR A 347 6.97 -24.41 43.59
CA THR A 347 6.77 -25.01 44.91
C THR A 347 8.12 -25.42 45.50
N SER A 348 8.89 -24.44 45.98
CA SER A 348 9.96 -24.67 46.95
C SER A 348 9.45 -24.36 48.36
N SER A 349 8.94 -25.39 49.01
CA SER A 349 9.10 -25.68 50.45
C SER A 349 9.35 -24.50 51.40
N ARG A 350 8.27 -23.95 51.97
CA ARG A 350 8.25 -23.50 53.37
C ARG A 350 6.97 -23.97 54.06
N LYS A 351 7.14 -24.81 55.07
CA LYS A 351 6.09 -25.30 55.97
C LYS A 351 5.71 -24.20 56.98
N ASN A 352 4.43 -24.25 57.36
CA ASN A 352 3.76 -23.68 58.54
C ASN A 352 3.24 -22.24 58.43
N SER A 353 1.98 -22.07 58.04
CA SER A 353 0.82 -21.91 58.97
C SER A 353 -0.45 -21.58 58.18
N GLU A 354 -1.47 -22.44 58.28
CA GLU A 354 -2.86 -22.31 57.77
C GLU A 354 -3.75 -21.51 58.75
N PRO A 355 -5.06 -21.23 58.47
CA PRO A 355 -5.80 -21.22 57.19
C PRO A 355 -6.76 -20.00 57.02
N ASN A 356 -7.17 -19.68 55.78
CA ASN A 356 -8.60 -19.43 55.50
C ASN A 356 -8.87 -19.37 53.97
N GLU A 357 -9.75 -20.27 53.53
CA GLU A 357 -10.92 -20.10 52.64
C GLU A 357 -10.92 -18.84 51.72
N THR A 358 -11.14 -18.88 50.40
CA THR A 358 -12.06 -19.70 49.58
C THR A 358 -11.63 -19.55 48.10
N PHE A 359 -11.72 -20.63 47.32
CA PHE A 359 -11.49 -20.63 45.87
C PHE A 359 -12.67 -19.97 45.14
N ASN A 360 -12.39 -19.03 44.23
CA ASN A 360 -13.29 -18.71 43.12
C ASN A 360 -12.47 -18.68 41.82
N GLU A 361 -12.89 -19.53 40.88
CA GLU A 361 -12.45 -19.54 39.49
C GLU A 361 -12.71 -18.18 38.84
N ILE A 362 -11.74 -17.66 38.08
CA ILE A 362 -12.01 -16.60 37.10
C ILE A 362 -11.41 -17.02 35.76
N SER A 363 -12.34 -17.44 34.89
CA SER A 363 -12.16 -17.60 33.45
C SER A 363 -11.83 -16.24 32.82
N ALA A 364 -10.82 -16.22 31.94
CA ALA A 364 -10.45 -15.05 31.15
C ALA A 364 -11.40 -14.88 29.96
N THR A 365 -12.63 -14.49 30.24
CA THR A 365 -13.61 -14.00 29.26
C THR A 365 -14.61 -13.13 30.03
N GLU A 366 -14.87 -11.93 29.52
CA GLU A 366 -15.76 -10.88 30.06
C GLU A 366 -15.06 -9.82 30.95
N ILE A 367 -14.42 -8.84 30.30
CA ILE A 367 -14.27 -7.51 30.90
C ILE A 367 -15.51 -6.71 30.48
N VAL A 368 -16.44 -6.55 31.42
CA VAL A 368 -17.55 -5.61 31.34
C VAL A 368 -17.02 -4.24 31.77
N ASN A 369 -17.29 -3.21 30.96
CA ASN A 369 -16.94 -1.81 31.22
C ASN A 369 -17.90 -1.19 32.25
N GLU A 370 -17.52 -1.13 33.52
CA GLU A 370 -18.06 -0.26 34.59
C GLU A 370 -16.93 -0.17 35.65
N GLU A 371 -16.43 0.93 36.21
CA GLU A 371 -16.77 2.35 36.39
C GLU A 371 -15.43 3.13 36.39
N PHE A 372 -15.34 4.28 35.72
CA PHE A 372 -14.34 5.29 36.05
C PHE A 372 -15.07 6.41 36.81
N GLU A 373 -14.61 6.67 38.03
CA GLU A 373 -15.09 7.73 38.91
C GLU A 373 -15.13 9.09 38.18
N GLU A 374 -16.28 9.77 38.30
CA GLU A 374 -16.45 11.17 37.90
C GLU A 374 -15.44 12.05 38.67
N VAL A 375 -14.50 12.66 37.95
CA VAL A 375 -13.68 13.74 38.48
C VAL A 375 -14.54 15.00 38.49
N GLU A 376 -14.98 15.43 39.68
CA GLU A 376 -15.67 16.72 39.88
C GLU A 376 -14.85 17.88 39.30
N SER A 377 -15.51 18.70 38.47
CA SER A 377 -14.96 19.96 37.95
C SER A 377 -14.75 20.98 39.07
N ARG A 378 -13.51 21.35 39.35
CA ARG A 378 -13.19 22.52 40.20
C ARG A 378 -13.63 23.81 39.50
N PRO A 379 -14.30 24.75 40.19
CA PRO A 379 -14.61 26.06 39.63
C PRO A 379 -13.31 26.85 39.41
N LEU A 380 -13.21 27.51 38.26
CA LEU A 380 -12.17 28.49 37.96
C LEU A 380 -12.35 29.70 38.87
N ASP A 381 -11.32 30.00 39.65
CA ASP A 381 -11.20 31.20 40.46
C ASP A 381 -10.73 32.35 39.56
N GLU A 382 -11.65 33.25 39.22
CA GLU A 382 -11.35 34.54 38.58
C GLU A 382 -10.87 35.52 39.64
N SER A 383 -9.57 35.52 39.93
CA SER A 383 -8.91 36.65 40.58
C SER A 383 -7.73 37.12 39.74
N ASP A 384 -7.91 38.33 39.19
CA ASP A 384 -6.89 39.12 38.52
C ASP A 384 -5.76 39.46 39.50
N GLU A 385 -4.57 38.91 39.29
CA GLU A 385 -3.34 39.51 39.81
C GLU A 385 -2.30 39.67 38.68
N GLU A 386 -2.21 40.92 38.27
CA GLU A 386 -1.23 41.62 37.46
C GLU A 386 0.22 41.29 37.90
N PHE A 387 1.07 40.80 36.99
CA PHE A 387 2.53 40.86 37.19
C PHE A 387 3.26 41.27 35.91
N GLU A 388 4.02 42.34 36.09
CA GLU A 388 4.77 43.13 35.13
C GLU A 388 5.86 42.34 34.37
N ILE A 389 5.97 42.64 33.07
CA ILE A 389 7.12 42.27 32.24
C ILE A 389 8.22 43.30 32.47
N ILE A 390 9.34 42.88 33.06
CA ILE A 390 10.58 43.67 33.08
C ILE A 390 11.32 43.45 31.76
N ALA A 391 11.61 44.57 31.09
CA ALA A 391 12.36 44.66 29.83
C ALA A 391 13.87 44.41 29.98
#